data_AF-X1BZR0-F1
#
_entry.id   AF-X1BZR0-F1
#
_cell.length_a   1.000
_cell.length_b   1.000
_cell.length_c   1.000
_cell.angle_alpha   90.00
_cell.angle_beta   90.00
_cell.angle_gamma   90.00
#
_symmetry.space_group_name_H-M   'P 1'
#
loop_
_entity.id
_entity.type
_entity.pdbx_description
1 polymer ?
#
loop_
_entity_poly.entity_id
_entity_poly.type
_entity_poly.pdbx_seq_one_letter_code
_entity_poly.pdbx_strand_id
1 'polypeptide(L)'
;FLNNLYVRAKDLRFLHYAFFPLHSEPEVTLNVYSKSHLNQIEAIRLFSHNLPVGLKLVVKEHPWSIGKRPLSYYRKLLDIPNVMIAHPSLKSRELISNSRLITVISGSIGFEALMLKKPVVVLGRAPFNFLPKSMIRHADSPGRLGNDIRDLLERYEYNEEALLSYISAVIKESVPVDFYSKLLGRKGTYSPTPAKRDREAQESERIKHINLLARYIVRRLDEIKSQ
;
A
#
# COMPACT_ATOMS: atom_id res chain seq x y z
N PHE A 1 -8.01 12.13 25.22
CA PHE A 1 -9.00 11.13 24.75
C PHE A 1 -8.32 9.84 24.26
N LEU A 2 -7.53 9.85 23.18
CA LEU A 2 -6.99 8.60 22.59
C LEU A 2 -5.71 8.03 23.25
N ASN A 3 -5.02 8.76 24.13
CA ASN A 3 -3.68 8.38 24.62
C ASN A 3 -3.57 7.00 25.27
N ASN A 4 -4.65 6.52 25.92
CA ASN A 4 -4.71 5.21 26.57
C ASN A 4 -5.34 4.12 25.69
N LEU A 5 -5.82 4.47 24.50
CA LEU A 5 -6.50 3.56 23.57
C LEU A 5 -5.60 3.14 22.39
N TYR A 6 -4.39 3.70 22.32
CA TYR A 6 -3.44 3.35 21.27
C TYR A 6 -2.66 2.08 21.58
N VAL A 7 -2.51 1.25 20.55
CA VAL A 7 -1.49 0.20 20.49
C VAL A 7 -0.13 0.85 20.32
N ARG A 8 0.83 0.47 21.17
CA ARG A 8 2.22 0.94 21.17
C ARG A 8 3.16 -0.23 20.90
N ALA A 9 4.44 0.08 20.68
CA ALA A 9 5.45 -0.92 20.28
C ALA A 9 5.55 -2.08 21.28
N LYS A 10 5.47 -1.77 22.58
CA LYS A 10 5.53 -2.75 23.66
C LYS A 10 4.40 -3.78 23.65
N ASP A 11 3.26 -3.43 23.04
CA ASP A 11 2.04 -4.23 23.01
C ASP A 11 2.07 -5.24 21.84
N LEU A 12 2.80 -4.93 20.76
CA LEU A 12 2.77 -5.71 19.51
C LEU A 12 3.13 -7.19 19.69
N ARG A 13 4.03 -7.50 20.62
CA ARG A 13 4.47 -8.88 20.91
C ARG A 13 3.42 -9.76 21.60
N PHE A 14 2.40 -9.14 22.20
CA PHE A 14 1.32 -9.84 22.92
C PHE A 14 0.01 -9.85 22.12
N LEU A 15 -0.01 -9.18 20.97
CA LEU A 15 -1.19 -9.05 20.14
C LEU A 15 -1.13 -10.02 18.95
N HIS A 16 -2.19 -10.80 18.77
CA HIS A 16 -2.47 -11.45 17.51
C HIS A 16 -3.37 -10.54 16.68
N TYR A 17 -2.83 -9.99 15.59
CA TYR A 17 -3.55 -9.01 14.79
C TYR A 17 -3.27 -9.08 13.30
N ALA A 18 -4.24 -8.59 12.54
CA ALA A 18 -4.08 -8.13 11.17
C ALA A 18 -3.86 -6.62 11.14
N PHE A 19 -3.09 -6.12 10.17
CA PHE A 19 -2.76 -4.70 10.04
C PHE A 19 -3.50 -4.05 8.87
N PHE A 20 -4.11 -2.89 9.11
CA PHE A 20 -4.76 -2.04 8.10
C PHE A 20 -4.18 -0.62 8.13
N PRO A 21 -3.47 -0.16 7.10
CA PRO A 21 -3.08 1.25 6.97
C PRO A 21 -4.23 2.08 6.39
N LEU A 22 -4.55 3.21 7.03
CA LEU A 22 -5.42 4.21 6.45
C LEU A 22 -4.71 4.94 5.31
N HIS A 23 -5.47 5.26 4.28
CA HIS A 23 -5.08 6.15 3.19
C HIS A 23 -5.25 7.61 3.59
N SER A 24 -4.47 8.49 2.97
CA SER A 24 -4.71 9.94 3.09
C SER A 24 -5.86 10.34 2.17
N GLU A 25 -6.70 11.27 2.60
CA GLU A 25 -7.71 11.86 1.72
C GLU A 25 -7.38 13.35 1.50
N PRO A 26 -7.46 13.87 0.27
CA PRO A 26 -7.75 13.16 -0.99
C PRO A 26 -6.53 12.37 -1.53
N GLU A 27 -6.76 11.16 -2.06
CA GLU A 27 -5.74 10.34 -2.74
C GLU A 27 -6.33 9.73 -4.02
N VAL A 28 -5.60 9.85 -5.15
CA VAL A 28 -6.02 9.34 -6.47
C VAL A 28 -6.25 7.82 -6.43
N THR A 29 -5.44 7.09 -5.66
CA THR A 29 -5.53 5.64 -5.48
C THR A 29 -6.90 5.20 -4.98
N LEU A 30 -7.44 5.90 -3.99
CA LEU A 30 -8.81 5.67 -3.49
C LEU A 30 -9.86 6.13 -4.50
N ASN A 31 -9.72 7.36 -5.02
CA ASN A 31 -10.76 8.03 -5.80
C ASN A 31 -10.98 7.42 -7.20
N VAL A 32 -9.95 6.80 -7.79
CA VAL A 32 -10.01 6.27 -9.16
C VAL A 32 -10.01 4.74 -9.15
N TYR A 33 -9.11 4.10 -8.40
CA TYR A 33 -8.87 2.65 -8.51
C TYR A 33 -9.62 1.79 -7.49
N SER A 34 -10.19 2.41 -6.45
CA SER A 34 -10.86 1.71 -5.34
C SER A 34 -12.21 2.33 -4.96
N LYS A 35 -13.02 2.71 -5.96
CA LYS A 35 -14.32 3.40 -5.78
C LYS A 35 -15.28 2.66 -4.83
N SER A 36 -15.26 1.33 -4.81
CA SER A 36 -16.10 0.52 -3.92
C SER A 36 -15.73 0.62 -2.44
N HIS A 37 -14.53 1.14 -2.12
CA HIS A 37 -13.98 1.23 -0.77
C HIS A 37 -13.60 2.66 -0.37
N LEU A 38 -14.23 3.68 -0.97
CA LEU A 38 -14.01 5.09 -0.62
C LEU A 38 -14.24 5.35 0.87
N ASN A 39 -15.24 4.70 1.46
CA ASN A 39 -15.48 4.76 2.89
C ASN A 39 -14.58 3.73 3.60
N GLN A 40 -13.41 4.19 4.05
CA GLN A 40 -12.44 3.34 4.73
C GLN A 40 -12.98 2.76 6.05
N ILE A 41 -13.92 3.42 6.72
CA ILE A 41 -14.57 2.88 7.94
C ILE A 41 -15.34 1.61 7.60
N GLU A 42 -16.08 1.59 6.49
CA GLU A 42 -16.85 0.42 6.07
C GLU A 42 -15.94 -0.69 5.53
N ALA A 43 -14.82 -0.34 4.88
CA ALA A 43 -13.81 -1.32 4.50
C ALA A 43 -13.19 -2.01 5.74
N ILE A 44 -12.87 -1.23 6.78
CA ILE A 44 -12.38 -1.73 8.07
C ILE A 44 -13.46 -2.58 8.75
N ARG A 45 -14.73 -2.15 8.72
CA ARG A 45 -15.85 -2.90 9.29
C ARG A 45 -16.02 -4.25 8.60
N LEU A 46 -16.10 -4.27 7.27
CA LEU A 46 -16.22 -5.48 6.46
C LEU A 46 -15.09 -6.46 6.79
N PHE A 47 -13.85 -5.97 6.80
CA PHE A 47 -12.68 -6.80 7.07
C PHE A 47 -12.68 -7.33 8.51
N SER A 48 -12.92 -6.48 9.51
CA SER A 48 -12.95 -6.88 10.93
C SER A 48 -13.96 -7.98 11.21
N HIS A 49 -15.14 -7.95 10.58
CA HIS A 49 -16.18 -8.97 10.74
C HIS A 49 -15.82 -10.33 10.14
N ASN A 50 -14.87 -10.37 9.20
CA ASN A 50 -14.42 -11.60 8.55
C ASN A 50 -13.15 -12.18 9.19
N LEU A 51 -12.59 -11.53 10.22
CA LEU A 51 -11.41 -12.05 10.91
C LEU A 51 -11.76 -13.26 11.81
N PRO A 52 -10.87 -14.24 11.94
CA PRO A 52 -11.02 -15.32 12.91
C PRO A 52 -11.13 -14.80 14.36
N VAL A 53 -11.82 -15.57 15.20
CA VAL A 53 -11.97 -15.25 16.62
C VAL A 53 -10.60 -15.10 17.29
N GLY A 54 -10.45 -14.04 18.10
CA GLY A 54 -9.21 -13.73 18.81
C GLY A 54 -8.22 -12.89 18.01
N LEU A 55 -8.39 -12.75 16.69
CA LEU A 55 -7.54 -11.89 15.86
C LEU A 55 -8.09 -10.45 15.85
N LYS A 56 -7.25 -9.48 16.26
CA LYS A 56 -7.61 -8.05 16.26
C LYS A 56 -7.26 -7.40 14.92
N LEU A 57 -7.88 -6.26 14.61
CA LEU A 57 -7.53 -5.42 13.48
C LEU A 57 -6.87 -4.13 13.98
N VAL A 58 -5.57 -3.99 13.77
CA VAL A 58 -4.84 -2.77 14.13
C VAL A 58 -4.85 -1.83 12.94
N VAL A 59 -5.43 -0.64 13.13
CA VAL A 59 -5.55 0.40 12.12
C VAL A 59 -4.52 1.49 12.40
N LYS A 60 -3.77 1.92 11.37
CA LYS A 60 -2.79 3.02 11.51
C LYS A 60 -3.15 4.20 10.63
N GLU A 61 -3.14 5.40 11.21
CA GLU A 61 -3.31 6.66 10.48
C GLU A 61 -2.14 6.93 9.52
N HIS A 62 -2.45 7.54 8.38
CA HIS A 62 -1.43 7.96 7.43
C HIS A 62 -0.63 9.15 8.00
N PRO A 63 0.72 9.19 7.86
CA PRO A 63 1.54 10.27 8.41
C PRO A 63 1.09 11.68 7.99
N TRP A 64 0.65 11.83 6.74
CA TRP A 64 0.16 13.10 6.18
C TRP A 64 -1.25 13.51 6.64
N SER A 65 -1.96 12.60 7.31
CA SER A 65 -3.34 12.79 7.79
C SER A 65 -3.43 12.97 9.31
N ILE A 66 -2.30 12.84 10.02
CA ILE A 66 -2.20 13.12 11.45
C ILE A 66 -2.67 14.56 11.71
N GLY A 67 -3.66 14.73 12.58
CA GLY A 67 -4.24 16.02 12.93
C GLY A 67 -5.29 16.56 11.96
N LYS A 68 -5.49 15.94 10.79
CA LYS A 68 -6.50 16.38 9.79
C LYS A 68 -7.86 15.71 9.98
N ARG A 69 -7.89 14.43 10.35
CA ARG A 69 -9.16 13.72 10.56
C ARG A 69 -9.83 14.15 11.87
N PRO A 70 -11.16 14.37 11.87
CA PRO A 70 -11.88 14.76 13.09
C PRO A 70 -11.90 13.62 14.12
N LEU A 71 -11.99 13.96 15.40
CA LEU A 71 -12.06 12.96 16.48
C LEU A 71 -13.23 11.98 16.34
N SER A 72 -14.34 12.42 15.74
CA SER A 72 -15.51 11.57 15.46
C SER A 72 -15.19 10.41 14.52
N TYR A 73 -14.21 10.56 13.62
CA TYR A 73 -13.76 9.50 12.72
C TYR A 73 -13.14 8.34 13.52
N TYR A 74 -12.24 8.66 14.45
CA TYR A 74 -11.58 7.64 15.28
C TYR A 74 -12.54 6.99 16.27
N ARG A 75 -13.55 7.73 16.78
CA ARG A 75 -14.63 7.14 17.60
C ARG A 75 -15.37 6.06 16.83
N LYS A 76 -15.80 6.36 15.59
CA LYS A 76 -16.45 5.37 14.71
C LYS A 76 -15.60 4.13 14.45
N LEU A 77 -14.27 4.28 14.37
CA LEU A 77 -13.35 3.13 14.24
C LEU A 77 -13.32 2.29 15.51
N LEU A 78 -13.26 2.92 16.68
CA LEU A 78 -13.24 2.23 17.98
C LEU A 78 -14.60 1.58 18.32
N ASP A 79 -15.69 2.07 17.74
CA ASP A 79 -17.01 1.45 17.84
C ASP A 79 -17.12 0.13 17.04
N ILE A 80 -16.16 -0.16 16.14
CA ILE A 80 -16.10 -1.44 15.42
C ILE A 80 -15.47 -2.49 16.35
N PRO A 81 -16.14 -3.62 16.61
CA PRO A 81 -15.57 -4.69 17.41
C PRO A 81 -14.22 -5.16 16.85
N ASN A 82 -13.30 -5.51 17.75
CA ASN A 82 -11.96 -6.01 17.44
C ASN A 82 -11.02 -5.02 16.75
N VAL A 83 -11.43 -3.78 16.50
CA VAL A 83 -10.57 -2.73 15.94
C VAL A 83 -9.79 -2.02 17.05
N MET A 84 -8.51 -1.82 16.81
CA MET A 84 -7.60 -1.03 17.64
C MET A 84 -6.87 -0.02 16.79
N ILE A 85 -6.41 1.09 17.38
CA ILE A 85 -5.69 2.12 16.64
C ILE A 85 -4.22 2.10 17.05
N ALA A 86 -3.31 2.02 16.08
CA ALA A 86 -1.87 2.14 16.30
C ALA A 86 -1.48 3.59 16.61
N HIS A 87 -0.55 3.76 17.55
CA HIS A 87 0.00 5.09 17.83
C HIS A 87 0.64 5.68 16.55
N PRO A 88 0.44 6.99 16.27
CA PRO A 88 0.96 7.61 15.04
C PRO A 88 2.49 7.47 14.86
N SER A 89 3.24 7.46 15.96
CA SER A 89 4.71 7.33 15.94
C SER A 89 5.24 5.92 15.60
N LEU A 90 4.40 4.88 15.61
CA LEU A 90 4.83 3.53 15.26
C LEU A 90 5.26 3.45 13.80
N LYS A 91 6.35 2.77 13.47
CA LYS A 91 6.71 2.60 12.05
C LYS A 91 5.83 1.52 11.41
N SER A 92 5.36 1.74 10.19
CA SER A 92 4.55 0.75 9.46
C SER A 92 5.28 -0.59 9.33
N ARG A 93 6.60 -0.58 9.13
CA ARG A 93 7.43 -1.79 9.08
C ARG A 93 7.35 -2.62 10.38
N GLU A 94 7.30 -1.98 11.55
CA GLU A 94 7.17 -2.70 12.82
C GLU A 94 5.80 -3.38 12.94
N LEU A 95 4.73 -2.73 12.47
CA LEU A 95 3.40 -3.33 12.41
C LEU A 95 3.34 -4.49 11.43
N ILE A 96 3.92 -4.33 10.24
CA ILE A 96 3.94 -5.38 9.23
C ILE A 96 4.66 -6.62 9.78
N SER A 97 5.88 -6.46 10.31
CA SER A 97 6.69 -7.56 10.82
C SER A 97 6.01 -8.35 11.94
N ASN A 98 5.25 -7.69 12.83
CA ASN A 98 4.60 -8.33 13.97
C ASN A 98 3.17 -8.81 13.70
N SER A 99 2.57 -8.43 12.57
CA SER A 99 1.24 -8.88 12.20
C SER A 99 1.21 -10.33 11.70
N ARG A 100 0.02 -10.94 11.75
CA ARG A 100 -0.28 -12.24 11.13
C ARG A 100 -0.65 -12.11 9.66
N LEU A 101 -1.29 -11.00 9.30
CA LEU A 101 -1.80 -10.74 7.95
C LEU A 101 -1.94 -9.23 7.73
N ILE A 102 -1.75 -8.80 6.49
CA ILE A 102 -1.90 -7.40 6.08
C ILE A 102 -3.13 -7.27 5.22
N THR A 103 -3.93 -6.25 5.45
CA THR A 103 -5.02 -5.88 4.56
C THR A 103 -4.86 -4.44 4.10
N VAL A 104 -5.05 -4.20 2.81
CA VAL A 104 -4.98 -2.86 2.22
C VAL A 104 -6.16 -2.63 1.28
N ILE A 105 -6.62 -1.38 1.16
CA ILE A 105 -7.54 -1.04 0.07
C ILE A 105 -6.75 -1.09 -1.25
N SER A 106 -5.73 -0.25 -1.37
CA SER A 106 -4.87 -0.20 -2.53
C SER A 106 -3.63 0.62 -2.18
N GLY A 107 -2.52 0.00 -1.80
CA GLY A 107 -1.35 0.77 -1.32
C GLY A 107 -0.04 -0.02 -1.33
N SER A 108 1.08 0.71 -1.33
CA SER A 108 2.43 0.14 -1.37
C SER A 108 2.76 -0.74 -0.16
N ILE A 109 2.11 -0.48 0.98
CA ILE A 109 2.26 -1.31 2.20
C ILE A 109 1.90 -2.78 1.91
N GLY A 110 0.93 -3.05 1.03
CA GLY A 110 0.63 -4.42 0.61
C GLY A 110 1.80 -5.07 -0.13
N PHE A 111 2.52 -4.31 -0.97
CA PHE A 111 3.70 -4.82 -1.65
C PHE A 111 4.90 -4.99 -0.71
N GLU A 112 5.15 -4.02 0.18
CA GLU A 112 6.17 -4.12 1.23
C GLU A 112 5.94 -5.36 2.13
N ALA A 113 4.68 -5.66 2.43
CA ALA A 113 4.29 -6.84 3.19
C ALA A 113 4.64 -8.16 2.49
N LEU A 114 4.40 -8.23 1.18
CA LEU A 114 4.80 -9.39 0.37
C LEU A 114 6.31 -9.59 0.43
N MET A 115 7.10 -8.51 0.29
CA MET A 115 8.57 -8.57 0.43
C MET A 115 9.02 -9.01 1.84
N LEU A 116 8.22 -8.72 2.87
CA LEU A 116 8.44 -9.14 4.25
C LEU A 116 7.82 -10.51 4.58
N LYS A 117 7.46 -11.29 3.56
CA LYS A 117 6.90 -12.64 3.66
C LYS A 117 5.64 -12.70 4.54
N LYS A 118 4.76 -11.70 4.40
CA LYS A 118 3.46 -11.68 5.08
C LYS A 118 2.31 -11.95 4.09
N PRO A 119 1.28 -12.71 4.50
CA PRO A 119 0.07 -12.86 3.70
C PRO A 119 -0.65 -11.51 3.56
N VAL A 120 -1.20 -11.26 2.37
CA VAL A 120 -1.84 -9.99 2.04
C VAL A 120 -3.24 -10.21 1.48
N VAL A 121 -4.20 -9.44 1.99
CA VAL A 121 -5.53 -9.27 1.39
C VAL A 121 -5.62 -7.87 0.80
N VAL A 122 -6.02 -7.76 -0.46
CA VAL A 122 -6.25 -6.48 -1.12
C VAL A 122 -7.74 -6.34 -1.40
N LEU A 123 -8.37 -5.30 -0.85
CA LEU A 123 -9.80 -5.04 -1.01
C LEU A 123 -10.12 -4.37 -2.36
N GLY A 124 -9.22 -3.51 -2.84
CA GLY A 124 -9.32 -2.83 -4.12
C GLY A 124 -8.40 -3.43 -5.18
N ARG A 125 -8.10 -2.63 -6.20
CA ARG A 125 -7.20 -3.04 -7.28
C ARG A 125 -5.79 -2.54 -7.00
N ALA A 126 -4.84 -3.46 -6.94
CA ALA A 126 -3.41 -3.14 -6.90
C ALA A 126 -2.67 -3.82 -8.07
N PRO A 127 -1.59 -3.21 -8.60
CA PRO A 127 -0.82 -3.80 -9.69
C PRO A 127 -0.29 -5.20 -9.40
N PHE A 128 -0.05 -5.54 -8.14
CA PHE A 128 0.50 -6.83 -7.72
C PHE A 128 -0.57 -7.88 -7.37
N ASN A 129 -1.86 -7.63 -7.64
CA ASN A 129 -2.95 -8.58 -7.34
C ASN A 129 -2.85 -9.92 -8.09
N PHE A 130 -2.05 -9.98 -9.16
CA PHE A 130 -1.86 -11.20 -9.95
C PHE A 130 -0.74 -12.11 -9.44
N LEU A 131 -0.04 -11.72 -8.38
CA LEU A 131 0.90 -12.62 -7.69
C LEU A 131 0.18 -13.87 -7.17
N PRO A 132 0.92 -14.97 -6.90
CA PRO A 132 0.32 -16.24 -6.55
C PRO A 132 -0.72 -16.14 -5.44
N LYS A 133 -1.84 -16.84 -5.65
CA LYS A 133 -2.88 -17.08 -4.64
C LYS A 133 -2.38 -17.97 -3.50
N SER A 134 -1.10 -18.04 -3.19
CA SER A 134 -0.64 -18.57 -1.90
C SER A 134 -0.11 -17.46 -0.98
N MET A 135 0.18 -16.28 -1.55
CA MET A 135 0.70 -15.12 -0.83
C MET A 135 -0.32 -13.99 -0.69
N ILE A 136 -1.17 -13.84 -1.71
CA ILE A 136 -2.10 -12.71 -1.82
C ILE A 136 -3.52 -13.18 -2.17
N ARG A 137 -4.53 -12.46 -1.68
CA ARG A 137 -5.93 -12.57 -2.11
C ARG A 137 -6.45 -11.21 -2.51
N HIS A 138 -7.12 -11.15 -3.66
CA HIS A 138 -7.92 -10.00 -4.05
C HIS A 138 -9.37 -10.26 -3.62
N ALA A 139 -9.87 -9.46 -2.69
CA ALA A 139 -11.21 -9.62 -2.13
C ALA A 139 -12.28 -9.02 -3.05
N ASP A 140 -12.51 -9.70 -4.18
CA ASP A 140 -13.48 -9.31 -5.20
C ASP A 140 -14.94 -9.62 -4.80
N SER A 141 -15.14 -10.51 -3.82
CA SER A 141 -16.45 -10.92 -3.32
C SER A 141 -16.47 -10.95 -1.79
N PRO A 142 -17.33 -10.15 -1.13
CA PRO A 142 -17.45 -10.13 0.32
C PRO A 142 -17.75 -11.51 0.93
N GLY A 143 -18.51 -12.36 0.24
CA GLY A 143 -18.90 -13.68 0.73
C GLY A 143 -17.75 -14.70 0.82
N ARG A 144 -16.63 -14.46 0.13
CA ARG A 144 -15.44 -15.32 0.20
C ARG A 144 -14.37 -14.81 1.15
N LEU A 145 -14.45 -13.55 1.58
CA LEU A 145 -13.41 -12.87 2.33
C LEU A 145 -12.97 -13.64 3.58
N GLY A 146 -13.90 -14.13 4.39
CA GLY A 146 -13.57 -14.92 5.59
C GLY A 146 -12.84 -16.23 5.27
N ASN A 147 -13.22 -16.93 4.19
CA ASN A 147 -12.54 -18.15 3.75
C ASN A 147 -11.14 -17.84 3.20
N ASP A 148 -11.01 -16.77 2.42
CA ASP A 148 -9.73 -16.31 1.87
C ASP A 148 -8.75 -15.91 2.98
N ILE A 149 -9.23 -15.21 4.02
CA ILE A 149 -8.44 -14.86 5.21
C ILE A 149 -7.99 -16.12 5.94
N ARG A 150 -8.90 -17.07 6.16
CA ARG A 150 -8.58 -18.32 6.86
C ARG A 150 -7.54 -19.14 6.09
N ASP A 151 -7.75 -19.33 4.80
CA ASP A 151 -6.85 -20.07 3.93
C ASP A 151 -5.45 -19.43 3.88
N LEU A 152 -5.37 -18.09 3.78
CA LEU A 152 -4.10 -17.37 3.89
C LEU A 152 -3.43 -17.48 5.26
N LEU A 153 -4.16 -17.67 6.35
CA LEU A 153 -3.58 -17.82 7.69
C LEU A 153 -3.10 -19.26 7.95
N GLU A 154 -3.78 -20.25 7.39
CA GLU A 154 -3.53 -21.68 7.63
C GLU A 154 -2.58 -22.30 6.59
N ARG A 155 -2.64 -21.85 5.33
CA ARG A 155 -1.93 -22.45 4.18
C ARG A 155 -1.05 -21.45 3.44
N TYR A 156 -0.57 -20.43 4.15
CA TYR A 156 0.34 -19.45 3.58
C TYR A 156 1.58 -20.13 2.99
N GLU A 157 1.87 -19.85 1.73
CA GLU A 157 3.10 -20.28 1.08
C GLU A 157 3.72 -19.11 0.35
N TYR A 158 4.98 -18.81 0.69
CA TYR A 158 5.73 -17.73 0.08
C TYR A 158 6.42 -18.20 -1.19
N ASN A 159 6.11 -17.55 -2.32
CA ASN A 159 6.76 -17.79 -3.60
C ASN A 159 7.69 -16.62 -3.96
N GLU A 160 8.98 -16.82 -3.67
CA GLU A 160 10.02 -15.82 -3.92
C GLU A 160 10.25 -15.60 -5.43
N GLU A 161 10.22 -16.67 -6.21
CA GLU A 161 10.45 -16.64 -7.65
C GLU A 161 9.39 -15.79 -8.38
N ALA A 162 8.12 -15.93 -8.00
CA ALA A 162 7.04 -15.12 -8.56
C ALA A 162 7.20 -13.64 -8.22
N LEU A 163 7.62 -13.33 -6.99
CA LEU A 163 7.89 -11.94 -6.58
C LEU A 163 9.06 -11.35 -7.36
N LEU A 164 10.16 -12.09 -7.50
CA LEU A 164 11.32 -11.65 -8.29
C LEU A 164 10.95 -11.47 -9.76
N SER A 165 10.20 -12.42 -10.33
CA SER A 165 9.70 -12.33 -11.71
C SER A 165 8.84 -11.08 -11.92
N TYR A 166 7.96 -10.76 -10.97
CA TYR A 166 7.16 -9.53 -11.00
C TYR A 166 8.05 -8.28 -10.99
N ILE A 167 9.00 -8.19 -10.05
CA ILE A 167 9.90 -7.03 -9.95
C ILE A 167 10.76 -6.89 -11.21
N SER A 168 11.31 -8.00 -11.71
CA SER A 168 12.09 -8.05 -12.94
C SER A 168 11.27 -7.60 -14.15
N ALA A 169 10.02 -8.05 -14.27
CA ALA A 169 9.12 -7.59 -15.32
C ALA A 169 8.85 -6.09 -15.21
N VAL A 170 8.54 -5.58 -14.01
CA VAL A 170 8.33 -4.15 -13.79
C VAL A 170 9.56 -3.35 -14.19
N ILE A 171 10.76 -3.76 -13.78
CA ILE A 171 12.01 -3.06 -14.12
C ILE A 171 12.27 -3.10 -15.63
N LYS A 172 12.16 -4.29 -16.25
CA LYS A 172 12.40 -4.49 -17.69
C LYS A 172 11.44 -3.68 -18.56
N GLU A 173 10.18 -3.63 -18.17
CA GLU A 173 9.11 -2.96 -18.91
C GLU A 173 8.97 -1.47 -18.54
N SER A 174 9.80 -0.96 -17.61
CA SER A 174 9.83 0.46 -17.21
C SER A 174 10.91 1.27 -17.92
N VAL A 175 10.85 2.60 -17.74
CA VAL A 175 11.86 3.53 -18.27
C VAL A 175 12.46 4.37 -17.14
N PRO A 176 13.79 4.50 -17.04
CA PRO A 176 14.44 5.22 -15.94
C PRO A 176 14.33 6.73 -16.13
N VAL A 177 13.31 7.33 -15.52
CA VAL A 177 13.04 8.77 -15.59
C VAL A 177 13.17 9.40 -14.20
N ASP A 178 13.94 10.49 -14.08
CA ASP A 178 13.97 11.28 -12.85
C ASP A 178 12.78 12.23 -12.82
N PHE A 179 11.68 11.72 -12.27
CA PHE A 179 10.42 12.44 -12.23
C PHE A 179 10.45 13.64 -11.25
N TYR A 180 11.00 13.45 -10.05
CA TYR A 180 10.89 14.44 -8.99
C TYR A 180 11.88 15.61 -9.16
N SER A 181 13.16 15.30 -9.39
CA SER A 181 14.19 16.34 -9.38
C SER A 181 14.28 17.03 -10.73
N LYS A 182 14.21 16.28 -11.84
CA LYS A 182 14.40 16.82 -13.20
C LYS A 182 13.09 17.26 -13.84
N LEU A 183 12.07 16.40 -13.88
CA LEU A 183 10.80 16.75 -14.55
C LEU A 183 9.95 17.74 -13.75
N LEU A 184 9.79 17.52 -12.44
CA LEU A 184 8.99 18.39 -11.57
C LEU A 184 9.80 19.53 -10.94
N GLY A 185 11.13 19.51 -11.02
CA GLY A 185 11.98 20.54 -10.42
C GLY A 185 11.87 20.64 -8.90
N ARG A 186 11.45 19.57 -8.21
CA ARG A 186 11.33 19.60 -6.74
C ARG A 186 12.70 19.75 -6.10
N LYS A 187 12.79 20.70 -5.16
CA LYS A 187 13.97 20.90 -4.32
C LYS A 187 13.92 19.95 -3.12
N GLY A 188 15.09 19.57 -2.60
CA GLY A 188 15.21 18.72 -1.41
C GLY A 188 14.88 17.24 -1.64
N THR A 189 14.72 16.81 -2.88
CA THR A 189 14.60 15.39 -3.24
C THR A 189 15.96 14.81 -3.62
N TYR A 190 16.17 13.52 -3.35
CA TYR A 190 17.34 12.81 -3.85
C TYR A 190 17.41 12.91 -5.38
N SER A 191 18.59 13.22 -5.90
CA SER A 191 18.88 13.21 -7.33
C SER A 191 20.15 12.39 -7.55
N PRO A 192 20.12 11.36 -8.41
CA PRO A 192 21.30 10.54 -8.71
C PRO A 192 22.39 11.34 -9.43
N THR A 193 22.03 12.47 -10.06
CA THR A 193 22.98 13.41 -10.67
C THR A 193 22.96 14.75 -9.92
N PRO A 194 24.12 15.37 -9.64
CA PRO A 194 24.17 16.68 -9.01
C PRO A 194 23.34 17.72 -9.78
N ALA A 195 22.69 18.62 -9.06
CA ALA A 195 21.99 19.73 -9.69
C ALA A 195 23.00 20.66 -10.38
N LYS A 196 22.88 20.81 -11.70
CA LYS A 196 23.64 21.82 -12.44
C LYS A 196 23.17 23.22 -12.03
N ARG A 197 24.08 24.18 -11.86
CA ARG A 197 23.72 25.54 -11.45
C ARG A 197 23.10 26.36 -12.59
N ASP A 198 23.44 26.03 -13.83
CA ASP A 198 22.97 26.72 -15.01
C ASP A 198 21.57 26.26 -15.44
N ARG A 199 20.70 27.23 -15.78
CA ARG A 199 19.30 26.98 -16.14
C ARG A 199 19.17 26.26 -17.48
N GLU A 200 19.99 26.61 -18.46
CA GLU A 200 19.93 25.97 -19.78
C GLU A 200 20.35 24.51 -19.69
N ALA A 201 21.37 24.21 -18.89
CA ALA A 201 21.81 22.85 -18.64
C ALA A 201 20.76 22.01 -17.88
N GLN A 202 20.01 22.60 -16.94
CA GLN A 202 18.89 21.93 -16.27
C GLN A 202 17.75 21.64 -17.25
N GLU A 203 17.40 22.60 -18.11
CA GLU A 203 16.34 22.46 -19.10
C GLU A 203 16.71 21.40 -20.15
N SER A 204 17.96 21.36 -20.59
CA SER A 204 18.47 20.31 -21.48
C SER A 204 18.31 18.91 -20.88
N GLU A 205 18.60 18.73 -19.58
CA GLU A 205 18.38 17.46 -18.88
C GLU A 205 16.90 17.10 -18.76
N ARG A 206 16.05 18.08 -18.45
CA ARG A 206 14.60 17.90 -18.42
C ARG A 206 14.07 17.41 -19.78
N ILE A 207 14.49 18.05 -20.87
CA ILE A 207 14.14 17.66 -22.24
C ILE A 207 14.61 16.24 -22.57
N LYS A 208 15.81 15.83 -22.12
CA LYS A 208 16.29 14.44 -22.30
C LYS A 208 15.36 13.42 -21.65
N HIS A 209 14.88 13.70 -20.43
CA HIS A 209 13.93 12.83 -19.74
C HIS A 209 12.56 12.79 -20.44
N ILE A 210 12.08 13.92 -20.97
CA ILE A 210 10.84 13.99 -21.76
C ILE A 210 10.98 13.15 -23.04
N ASN A 211 12.08 13.31 -23.78
CA ASN A 211 12.33 12.55 -25.01
C ASN A 211 12.47 11.04 -24.75
N LEU A 212 13.05 10.67 -23.61
CA LEU A 212 13.13 9.28 -23.18
C LEU A 212 11.72 8.71 -22.91
N LEU A 213 10.88 9.44 -22.19
CA LEU A 213 9.49 9.04 -21.91
C LEU A 213 8.65 8.98 -23.19
N ALA A 214 8.80 9.96 -24.10
CA ALA A 214 8.08 9.99 -25.37
C ALA A 214 8.41 8.76 -26.24
N ARG A 215 9.70 8.43 -26.39
CA ARG A 215 10.14 7.22 -27.10
C ARG A 215 9.59 5.95 -26.48
N TYR A 216 9.58 5.87 -25.14
CA TYR A 216 9.00 4.73 -24.42
C TYR A 216 7.51 4.58 -24.73
N ILE A 217 6.73 5.66 -24.66
CA ILE A 217 5.27 5.63 -24.92
C ILE A 217 4.98 5.19 -26.36
N VAL A 218 5.69 5.75 -27.35
CA VAL A 218 5.52 5.38 -28.76
C VAL A 218 5.80 3.89 -28.94
N ARG A 219 6.95 3.40 -28.44
CA ARG A 219 7.31 1.98 -28.48
C ARG A 219 6.23 1.08 -27.88
N ARG A 220 5.73 1.41 -26.67
CA ARG A 220 4.69 0.63 -25.98
C ARG A 220 3.37 0.63 -26.75
N LEU A 221 3.02 1.75 -27.38
CA LEU A 221 1.79 1.86 -28.17
C LEU A 221 1.87 0.98 -29.44
N ASP A 222 3.03 0.90 -30.07
CA ASP A 222 3.26 0.04 -31.23
C ASP A 222 3.25 -1.46 -30.84
N GLU A 223 3.84 -1.81 -29.69
CA GLU A 223 3.79 -3.18 -29.14
C GLU A 223 2.36 -3.62 -28.82
N ILE A 224 1.51 -2.73 -28.29
CA ILE A 224 0.11 -3.05 -28.00
C ILE A 224 -0.72 -3.21 -29.29
N LYS A 225 -0.43 -2.43 -30.34
CA LYS A 225 -1.14 -2.53 -31.62
C LYS A 225 -0.77 -3.78 -32.44
N SER A 226 0.39 -4.37 -32.16
CA SER A 226 0.90 -5.55 -32.86
C SER A 226 0.52 -6.87 -32.20
N GLN A 227 -0.19 -6.83 -31.07
CA GLN A 227 -0.79 -7.96 -30.37
C GLN A 227 -2.28 -8.07 -30.68
#